data_AF-A0AAX6GD59-F1
#
_entry.id   AF-A0AAX6GD59-F1
#
_cell.length_a   1.000
_cell.length_b   1.000
_cell.length_c   1.000
_cell.angle_alpha   90.00
_cell.angle_beta   90.00
_cell.angle_gamma   90.00
#
_symmetry.space_group_name_H-M   'P 1'
#
loop_
_entity.id
_entity.type
_entity.pdbx_description
1 polymer ?
#
loop_
_entity_poly.entity_id
_entity_poly.type
_entity_poly.pdbx_seq_one_letter_code
_entity_poly.pdbx_strand_id
1 'polypeptide(L)'
;MISRHYGTLNFTFAEMRNFEQSEETKNAPEQLVQQVFSDAWREKIEVGYESALDRYDKKAYNQILRIARPNGVNREGVPKLRISTLTYLRLSDDLLETNNFNLFKIFVKKMHADLAYCPDPSKYFKPIIPLPLSKSDDMLMMTDETLAGTALIPYYVAKAMTPFPFDAETDMPVD
;
A
#
# COMPACT_ATOMS: atom_id res chain seq x y z
N MET A 1 5.00 16.73 -3.85
CA MET A 1 4.69 16.46 -5.27
C MET A 1 3.31 15.82 -5.46
N ILE A 2 3.04 14.60 -4.97
CA ILE A 2 1.75 13.91 -5.20
C ILE A 2 0.60 14.53 -4.38
N SER A 3 0.86 14.86 -3.10
CA SER A 3 -0.14 15.36 -2.16
C SER A 3 -0.87 16.64 -2.61
N ARG A 4 -0.17 17.57 -3.27
CA ARG A 4 -0.76 18.82 -3.79
C ARG A 4 -1.81 18.59 -4.88
N HIS A 5 -1.72 17.46 -5.56
CA HIS A 5 -2.64 17.05 -6.63
C HIS A 5 -3.72 16.09 -6.14
N TYR A 6 -3.80 15.81 -4.83
CA TYR A 6 -4.71 14.80 -4.26
C TYR A 6 -4.53 13.42 -4.90
N GLY A 7 -3.32 13.15 -5.41
CA GLY A 7 -3.00 11.90 -6.09
C GLY A 7 -2.83 10.74 -5.12
N THR A 8 -2.95 9.53 -5.66
CA THR A 8 -2.61 8.27 -4.99
C THR A 8 -1.25 7.81 -5.51
N LEU A 9 -0.36 7.37 -4.62
CA LEU A 9 0.88 6.72 -5.03
C LEU A 9 0.58 5.26 -5.34
N ASN A 10 0.64 4.87 -6.60
CA ASN A 10 0.55 3.46 -6.99
C ASN A 10 1.95 2.87 -7.11
N PHE A 11 2.23 1.79 -6.39
CA PHE A 11 3.56 1.18 -6.33
C PHE A 11 3.50 -0.31 -6.70
N THR A 12 4.59 -0.85 -7.22
CA THR A 12 4.68 -2.27 -7.63
C THR A 12 5.81 -2.99 -6.89
N PHE A 13 5.94 -4.31 -7.05
CA PHE A 13 6.94 -5.21 -6.43
C PHE A 13 6.67 -5.71 -4.99
N ALA A 14 5.52 -5.40 -4.40
CA ALA A 14 5.28 -5.69 -2.99
C ALA A 14 5.09 -7.18 -2.66
N GLU A 15 4.81 -8.05 -3.63
CA GLU A 15 4.70 -9.50 -3.39
C GLU A 15 6.06 -10.19 -3.23
N MET A 16 7.16 -9.53 -3.61
CA MET A 16 8.51 -10.09 -3.55
C MET A 16 9.01 -10.18 -2.11
N ARG A 17 9.75 -11.25 -1.80
CA ARG A 17 10.45 -11.40 -0.52
C ARG A 17 11.95 -11.36 -0.71
N ASN A 18 12.66 -10.85 0.30
CA ASN A 18 14.12 -10.74 0.23
C ASN A 18 14.80 -12.10 0.01
N PHE A 19 14.30 -13.15 0.66
CA PHE A 19 14.89 -14.49 0.54
C PHE A 19 14.67 -15.14 -0.83
N GLU A 20 13.75 -14.61 -1.66
CA GLU A 20 13.55 -15.08 -3.04
C GLU A 20 14.58 -14.47 -4.00
N GLN A 21 15.40 -13.51 -3.53
CA GLN A 21 16.39 -12.80 -4.34
C GLN A 21 17.80 -13.36 -4.11
N SER A 22 18.63 -13.34 -5.16
CA SER A 22 20.06 -13.70 -5.02
C SER A 22 20.81 -12.66 -4.19
N GLU A 23 21.64 -13.10 -3.24
CA GLU A 23 22.45 -12.22 -2.37
C GLU A 23 23.39 -11.27 -3.14
N GLU A 24 23.78 -11.67 -4.35
CA GLU A 24 24.66 -10.89 -5.25
C GLU A 24 23.97 -9.64 -5.79
N THR A 25 22.63 -9.67 -5.89
CA THR A 25 21.85 -8.58 -6.49
C THR A 25 21.65 -7.38 -5.55
N LYS A 26 21.92 -7.55 -4.25
CA LYS A 26 21.65 -6.55 -3.20
C LYS A 26 20.19 -6.05 -3.21
N ASN A 27 19.27 -6.92 -3.63
CA ASN A 27 17.83 -6.63 -3.65
C ASN A 27 17.23 -6.72 -2.24
N ALA A 28 16.51 -5.67 -1.85
CA ALA A 28 15.80 -5.56 -0.57
C ALA A 28 14.35 -5.08 -0.78
N PRO A 29 13.52 -5.80 -1.56
CA PRO A 29 12.16 -5.37 -1.89
C PRO A 29 11.29 -5.07 -0.66
N GLU A 30 11.42 -5.84 0.42
CA GLU A 30 10.58 -5.65 1.60
C GLU A 30 10.88 -4.33 2.31
N GLN A 31 12.15 -3.95 2.42
CA GLN A 31 12.58 -2.67 3.00
C GLN A 31 12.20 -1.51 2.10
N LEU A 32 12.31 -1.68 0.77
CA LEU A 32 11.91 -0.66 -0.20
C LEU A 32 10.42 -0.36 -0.08
N VAL A 33 9.57 -1.39 -0.08
CA VAL A 33 8.12 -1.26 0.10
C VAL A 33 7.81 -0.58 1.44
N GLN A 34 8.44 -1.04 2.53
CA GLN A 34 8.22 -0.49 3.86
C GLN A 34 8.55 1.01 3.90
N GLN A 35 9.66 1.42 3.29
CA GLN A 35 10.07 2.82 3.23
C GLN A 35 9.08 3.66 2.40
N VAL A 36 8.79 3.25 1.16
CA VAL A 36 7.91 3.98 0.24
C VAL A 36 6.52 4.18 0.83
N PHE A 37 5.94 3.12 1.42
CA PHE A 37 4.59 3.17 1.99
C PHE A 37 4.57 4.04 3.24
N SER A 38 5.61 3.95 4.07
CA SER A 38 5.72 4.76 5.27
C SER A 38 5.81 6.25 4.96
N ASP A 39 6.60 6.62 3.96
CA ASP A 39 6.75 8.00 3.54
C ASP A 39 5.45 8.55 2.93
N ALA A 40 4.77 7.76 2.09
CA ALA A 40 3.48 8.15 1.53
C ALA A 40 2.41 8.36 2.61
N TRP A 41 2.26 7.43 3.57
CA TRP A 41 1.30 7.57 4.66
C TRP A 41 1.64 8.75 5.58
N ARG A 42 2.92 9.04 5.80
CA ARG A 42 3.37 10.20 6.59
C ARG A 42 2.98 11.52 5.92
N GLU A 43 3.08 11.58 4.60
CA GLU A 43 2.64 12.67 3.75
C GLU A 43 1.11 12.69 3.52
N LYS A 44 0.36 11.80 4.19
CA LYS A 44 -1.10 11.66 4.06
C LYS A 44 -1.55 11.37 2.61
N ILE A 45 -0.70 10.69 1.84
CA ILE A 45 -0.98 10.22 0.49
C ILE A 45 -1.54 8.79 0.59
N GLU A 46 -2.63 8.53 -0.14
CA GLU A 46 -3.14 7.17 -0.28
C GLU A 46 -2.16 6.32 -1.09
N VAL A 47 -2.00 5.06 -0.70
CA VAL A 47 -1.12 4.10 -1.39
C VAL A 47 -1.98 3.09 -2.12
N GLY A 48 -1.78 2.96 -3.42
CA GLY A 48 -2.23 1.84 -4.23
C GLY A 48 -1.08 0.86 -4.45
N TYR A 49 -1.39 -0.39 -4.71
CA TYR A 49 -0.39 -1.42 -4.98
C TYR A 49 -0.78 -2.27 -6.19
N GLU A 50 0.20 -2.65 -7.00
CA GLU A 50 0.06 -3.61 -8.11
C GLU A 50 1.09 -4.74 -8.00
N SER A 51 0.65 -6.00 -8.17
CA SER A 51 1.62 -7.11 -8.23
C SER A 51 2.52 -7.01 -9.45
N ALA A 52 3.81 -7.33 -9.30
CA ALA A 52 4.80 -7.24 -10.38
C ALA A 52 4.93 -8.54 -11.18
N LEU A 53 4.68 -9.69 -10.54
CA LEU A 53 4.77 -11.01 -11.15
C LEU A 53 3.46 -11.79 -11.02
N ASP A 54 3.18 -12.64 -12.00
CA ASP A 54 2.07 -13.61 -11.96
C ASP A 54 2.39 -14.68 -10.88
N ARG A 55 1.67 -14.64 -9.75
CA ARG A 55 1.92 -15.51 -8.59
C ARG A 55 0.61 -16.08 -8.04
N TYR A 56 0.46 -17.41 -8.11
CA TYR A 56 -0.77 -18.10 -7.71
C TYR A 56 -0.61 -18.91 -6.40
N ASP A 57 0.42 -18.61 -5.61
CA ASP A 57 0.77 -19.37 -4.40
C ASP A 57 0.44 -18.63 -3.09
N LYS A 58 0.24 -19.42 -2.02
CA LYS A 58 -0.11 -18.89 -0.68
C LYS A 58 0.92 -17.88 -0.15
N LYS A 59 2.22 -18.07 -0.45
CA LYS A 59 3.27 -17.20 0.10
C LYS A 59 3.19 -15.79 -0.48
N ALA A 60 2.93 -15.68 -1.79
CA ALA A 60 2.68 -14.40 -2.44
C ALA A 60 1.42 -13.72 -1.90
N TYR A 61 0.30 -14.44 -1.82
CA TYR A 61 -0.94 -13.88 -1.27
C TYR A 61 -0.79 -13.40 0.18
N ASN A 62 -0.16 -14.19 1.04
CA ASN A 62 0.09 -13.80 2.43
C ASN A 62 1.04 -12.61 2.54
N GLN A 63 2.01 -12.45 1.63
CA GLN A 63 2.87 -11.26 1.57
C GLN A 63 2.08 -10.01 1.17
N ILE A 64 1.22 -10.12 0.16
CA ILE A 64 0.35 -9.02 -0.27
C ILE A 64 -0.59 -8.62 0.88
N LEU A 65 -1.20 -9.58 1.57
CA LEU A 65 -2.08 -9.33 2.71
C LEU A 65 -1.35 -8.64 3.87
N ARG A 66 -0.11 -9.06 4.15
CA ARG A 66 0.76 -8.43 5.15
C ARG A 66 1.01 -6.98 4.80
N ILE A 67 1.33 -6.66 3.55
CA ILE A 67 1.63 -5.28 3.13
C ILE A 67 0.35 -4.44 3.00
N ALA A 68 -0.77 -5.04 2.62
CA ALA A 68 -2.05 -4.36 2.49
C ALA A 68 -2.53 -3.78 3.82
N ARG A 69 -2.21 -4.46 4.93
CA ARG A 69 -2.46 -4.04 6.32
C ARG A 69 -1.26 -4.45 7.18
N PRO A 70 -0.20 -3.63 7.25
CA PRO A 70 1.06 -4.00 7.90
C PRO A 70 0.96 -4.25 9.41
N ASN A 71 -0.14 -3.84 10.05
CA ASN A 71 -0.40 -4.09 11.47
C ASN A 71 -1.78 -4.76 11.67
N GLY A 72 -2.22 -5.54 10.68
CA GLY A 72 -3.45 -6.32 10.73
C GLY A 72 -4.75 -5.53 10.67
N VAL A 73 -5.85 -6.23 10.95
CA VAL A 73 -7.19 -5.65 11.04
C VAL A 73 -7.40 -4.95 12.38
N ASN A 74 -8.10 -3.82 12.33
CA ASN A 74 -8.58 -3.16 13.53
C ASN A 74 -10.06 -3.55 13.74
N ARG A 75 -10.38 -4.24 14.84
CA ARG A 75 -11.75 -4.66 15.15
C ARG A 75 -12.64 -3.51 15.64
N GLU A 76 -12.03 -2.42 16.09
CA GLU A 76 -12.72 -1.26 16.66
C GLU A 76 -12.92 -0.14 15.63
N GLY A 77 -12.40 -0.29 14.41
CA GLY A 77 -12.56 0.72 13.36
C GLY A 77 -11.59 0.54 12.19
N VAL A 78 -11.17 1.66 11.61
CA VAL A 78 -10.28 1.65 10.44
C VAL A 78 -8.85 1.29 10.89
N PRO A 79 -8.14 0.38 10.19
CA PRO A 79 -6.73 0.13 10.44
C PRO A 79 -5.91 1.43 10.32
N LYS A 80 -4.91 1.59 11.20
CA LYS A 80 -4.05 2.78 11.22
C LYS A 80 -3.28 2.96 9.92
N LEU A 81 -2.75 1.86 9.38
CA LEU A 81 -2.04 1.79 8.12
C LEU A 81 -2.71 0.75 7.23
N ARG A 82 -3.03 1.15 6.00
CA ARG A 82 -3.57 0.26 4.98
C ARG A 82 -3.34 0.84 3.59
N ILE A 83 -3.29 -0.04 2.59
CA ILE A 83 -3.43 0.41 1.21
C ILE A 83 -4.89 0.80 0.93
N SER A 84 -5.05 1.68 -0.05
CA SER A 84 -6.33 2.13 -0.58
C SER A 84 -6.87 1.18 -1.66
N THR A 85 -5.99 0.65 -2.49
CA THR A 85 -6.32 -0.21 -3.63
C THR A 85 -5.24 -1.26 -3.86
N LEU A 86 -5.66 -2.39 -4.42
CA LEU A 86 -4.80 -3.43 -4.98
C LEU A 86 -5.25 -3.71 -6.41
N THR A 87 -4.30 -3.73 -7.35
CA THR A 87 -4.50 -4.22 -8.72
C THR A 87 -3.70 -5.52 -8.88
N TYR A 88 -4.39 -6.64 -9.10
CA TYR A 88 -3.72 -7.93 -9.31
C TYR A 88 -3.39 -8.14 -10.80
N LEU A 89 -2.11 -8.40 -11.07
CA LEU A 89 -1.58 -8.77 -12.39
C LEU A 89 -1.57 -10.30 -12.53
N ARG A 90 -2.18 -10.89 -13.58
CA ARG A 90 -3.21 -10.40 -14.51
C ARG A 90 -4.28 -11.50 -14.71
N LEU A 91 -5.46 -11.13 -15.19
CA LEU A 91 -6.43 -12.12 -15.68
C LEU A 91 -5.81 -12.98 -16.78
N SER A 92 -5.77 -14.28 -16.56
CA SER A 92 -5.17 -15.28 -17.46
C SER A 92 -5.92 -16.61 -17.32
N ASP A 93 -5.71 -17.51 -18.27
CA ASP A 93 -6.22 -18.89 -18.16
C ASP A 93 -5.63 -19.61 -16.94
N ASP A 94 -4.37 -19.34 -16.61
CA ASP A 94 -3.70 -19.88 -15.43
C ASP A 94 -4.37 -19.41 -14.13
N LEU A 95 -4.76 -18.13 -14.03
CA LEU A 95 -5.51 -17.62 -12.88
C LEU A 95 -6.87 -18.31 -12.73
N LEU A 96 -7.50 -18.64 -13.87
CA LEU A 96 -8.83 -19.25 -13.93
C LEU A 96 -8.81 -20.78 -13.79
N GLU A 97 -7.62 -21.41 -13.71
CA GLU A 97 -7.50 -22.80 -13.31
C GLU A 97 -8.17 -23.02 -11.94
N THR A 98 -8.82 -24.17 -11.75
CA THR A 98 -9.70 -24.42 -10.61
C THR A 98 -9.02 -24.19 -9.26
N ASN A 99 -7.80 -24.70 -9.07
CA ASN A 99 -7.10 -24.57 -7.80
C ASN A 99 -6.59 -23.13 -7.59
N ASN A 100 -6.02 -22.53 -8.63
CA ASN A 100 -5.55 -21.14 -8.58
C ASN A 100 -6.69 -20.17 -8.29
N PHE A 101 -7.83 -20.32 -8.98
CA PHE A 101 -8.98 -19.46 -8.79
C PHE A 101 -9.66 -19.69 -7.43
N ASN A 102 -9.68 -20.93 -6.94
CA ASN A 102 -10.16 -21.22 -5.58
C ASN A 102 -9.30 -20.52 -4.52
N LEU A 103 -7.98 -20.56 -4.65
CA LEU A 103 -7.08 -19.85 -3.74
C LEU A 103 -7.20 -18.33 -3.89
N PHE A 104 -7.32 -17.82 -5.12
CA PHE A 104 -7.54 -16.41 -5.38
C PHE A 104 -8.83 -15.88 -4.74
N LYS A 105 -9.92 -16.66 -4.74
CA LYS A 105 -11.16 -16.29 -4.03
C LYS A 105 -10.94 -16.17 -2.52
N ILE A 106 -10.14 -17.05 -1.91
CA ILE A 106 -9.77 -16.96 -0.49
C ILE A 106 -8.97 -15.68 -0.27
N PHE A 107 -7.97 -15.42 -1.11
CA PHE A 107 -7.18 -14.20 -1.07
C PHE A 107 -8.06 -12.93 -1.14
N VAL A 108 -8.99 -12.84 -2.09
CA VAL A 108 -9.93 -11.71 -2.21
C VAL A 108 -10.78 -11.58 -0.95
N LYS A 109 -11.27 -12.69 -0.39
CA LYS A 109 -12.02 -12.69 0.87
C LYS A 109 -11.18 -12.14 2.04
N LYS A 110 -9.90 -12.52 2.13
CA LYS A 110 -8.96 -11.99 3.13
C LYS A 110 -8.61 -10.52 2.87
N MET A 111 -8.50 -10.09 1.62
CA MET A 111 -8.35 -8.67 1.28
C MET A 111 -9.55 -7.84 1.77
N HIS A 112 -10.76 -8.39 1.70
CA HIS A 112 -11.99 -7.80 2.24
C HIS A 112 -12.19 -8.00 3.75
N ALA A 113 -11.19 -8.46 4.49
CA ALA A 113 -11.29 -8.74 5.92
C ALA A 113 -12.43 -9.69 6.30
N ASP A 114 -12.56 -10.78 5.52
CA ASP A 114 -13.61 -11.80 5.64
C ASP A 114 -15.05 -11.28 5.47
N LEU A 115 -15.21 -10.03 5.02
CA LEU A 115 -16.51 -9.46 4.65
C LEU A 115 -16.93 -9.87 3.24
N ALA A 116 -18.24 -9.85 3.01
CA ALA A 116 -18.80 -10.01 1.67
C ALA A 116 -18.40 -8.83 0.77
N TYR A 117 -18.42 -9.05 -0.55
CA TYR A 117 -18.25 -7.97 -1.52
C TYR A 117 -19.25 -6.84 -1.26
N CYS A 118 -18.72 -5.62 -1.13
CA CYS A 118 -19.51 -4.42 -0.93
C CYS A 118 -19.46 -3.58 -2.22
N PRO A 119 -20.57 -3.44 -2.97
CA PRO A 119 -20.59 -2.65 -4.21
C PRO A 119 -20.56 -1.14 -3.95
N ASP A 120 -20.88 -0.71 -2.74
CA ASP A 120 -20.90 0.70 -2.35
C ASP A 120 -19.58 1.07 -1.63
N PRO A 121 -18.65 1.77 -2.29
CA PRO A 121 -17.36 2.14 -1.71
C PRO A 121 -17.48 3.13 -0.56
N SER A 122 -18.57 3.89 -0.44
CA SER A 122 -18.74 4.85 0.66
C SER A 122 -18.82 4.18 2.03
N LYS A 123 -19.08 2.88 2.08
CA LYS A 123 -19.15 2.07 3.31
C LYS A 123 -17.79 1.68 3.88
N TYR A 124 -16.73 1.69 3.07
CA TYR A 124 -15.41 1.19 3.46
C TYR A 124 -14.22 2.03 2.95
N PHE A 125 -14.49 3.00 2.09
CA PHE A 125 -13.50 3.90 1.51
C PHE A 125 -13.94 5.36 1.60
N LYS A 126 -13.00 6.29 1.39
CA LYS A 126 -13.33 7.72 1.34
C LYS A 126 -14.26 7.97 0.15
N PRO A 127 -15.31 8.80 0.31
CA PRO A 127 -16.23 9.09 -0.79
C PRO A 127 -15.47 9.71 -1.96
N ILE A 128 -15.78 9.26 -3.18
CA ILE A 128 -15.27 9.87 -4.40
C ILE A 128 -15.99 11.21 -4.56
N ILE A 129 -15.21 12.29 -4.56
CA ILE A 129 -15.71 13.67 -4.70
C ILE A 129 -15.20 14.28 -6.01
N PRO A 130 -15.84 15.34 -6.52
CA PRO A 130 -15.28 16.13 -7.61
C PRO A 130 -13.85 16.58 -7.27
N LEU A 131 -12.90 16.33 -8.19
CA LEU A 131 -11.49 16.61 -7.96
C LEU A 131 -11.27 18.12 -7.81
N PRO A 132 -10.80 18.62 -6.65
CA PRO A 132 -10.49 20.03 -6.49
C PRO A 132 -9.27 20.43 -7.33
N LEU A 133 -9.12 21.74 -7.57
CA LEU A 133 -7.89 22.27 -8.15
C LEU A 133 -6.70 21.92 -7.27
N SER A 134 -5.57 21.64 -7.92
CA SER A 134 -4.31 21.36 -7.23
C SER A 134 -3.91 22.54 -6.35
N LYS A 135 -3.33 22.25 -5.18
CA LYS A 135 -2.84 23.28 -4.26
C LYS A 135 -1.66 24.02 -4.91
N SER A 136 -1.62 25.34 -4.76
CA SER A 136 -0.45 26.15 -5.14
C SER A 136 0.73 25.86 -4.21
N ASP A 137 1.93 26.22 -4.65
CA ASP A 137 3.13 26.04 -3.82
C ASP A 137 3.06 26.91 -2.55
N ASP A 138 2.44 28.10 -2.60
CA ASP A 138 2.23 28.96 -1.43
C ASP A 138 1.34 28.31 -0.35
N MET A 139 0.32 27.54 -0.76
CA MET A 139 -0.57 26.83 0.17
C MET A 139 0.10 25.63 0.86
N LEU A 140 1.20 25.10 0.30
CA LEU A 140 1.97 24.03 0.93
C LEU A 140 2.88 24.58 2.04
N MET A 141 3.41 25.79 1.85
CA MET A 141 4.32 26.44 2.82
C MET A 141 3.61 26.85 4.12
N MET A 142 2.33 27.25 4.06
CA MET A 142 1.55 27.61 5.26
C MET A 142 1.25 26.43 6.19
N THR A 143 1.26 25.18 5.69
CA THR A 143 1.03 24.00 6.53
C THR A 143 2.28 23.51 7.25
N ASP A 144 3.46 24.00 6.87
CA ASP A 144 4.76 23.61 7.43
C ASP A 144 5.34 24.65 8.40
N GLU A 145 4.70 25.80 8.64
CA GLU A 145 5.22 26.86 9.53
C GLU A 145 5.38 26.46 11.01
N THR A 146 4.90 25.28 11.44
CA THR A 146 5.33 24.68 12.73
C THR A 146 6.79 24.19 12.74
N LEU A 147 7.50 24.26 11.61
CA LEU A 147 8.94 23.98 11.43
C LEU A 147 9.73 25.26 11.05
N ALA A 148 9.22 26.45 11.36
CA ALA A 148 9.93 27.71 11.14
C ALA A 148 11.09 27.89 12.12
N GLY A 149 12.25 27.32 11.77
CA GLY A 149 13.50 27.49 12.52
C GLY A 149 14.79 27.41 11.70
N THR A 150 14.73 27.12 10.40
CA THR A 150 15.91 27.12 9.53
C THR A 150 15.57 27.66 8.16
N ALA A 151 16.35 28.67 7.75
CA ALA A 151 16.29 29.35 6.47
C ALA A 151 16.18 28.38 5.28
N LEU A 152 15.34 28.78 4.32
CA LEU A 152 15.37 28.42 2.88
C LEU A 152 16.00 27.05 2.58
N ILE A 153 15.22 25.97 2.73
CA ILE A 153 15.60 24.66 2.18
C ILE A 153 15.03 24.58 0.76
N PRO A 154 15.88 24.61 -0.29
CA PRO A 154 15.43 24.37 -1.64
C PRO A 154 15.10 22.88 -1.77
N TYR A 155 13.84 22.57 -2.11
CA TYR A 155 13.39 21.26 -2.64
C TYR A 155 13.80 20.01 -1.83
N TYR A 156 12.93 19.64 -0.87
CA TYR A 156 12.53 18.25 -0.60
C TYR A 156 13.64 17.18 -0.44
N VAL A 157 14.64 17.40 0.41
CA VAL A 157 15.30 16.24 1.05
C VAL A 157 14.53 15.96 2.33
N ALA A 158 13.55 15.05 2.25
CA ALA A 158 12.92 14.52 3.46
C ALA A 158 14.05 13.97 4.34
N LYS A 159 14.16 14.47 5.58
CA LYS A 159 15.09 13.92 6.57
C LYS A 159 14.85 12.42 6.62
N ALA A 160 15.91 11.61 6.60
CA ALA A 160 15.76 10.16 6.73
C ALA A 160 14.94 9.85 7.99
N MET A 161 13.80 9.18 7.81
CA MET A 161 12.89 8.81 8.88
C MET A 161 12.82 7.29 8.99
N THR A 162 12.69 6.81 10.22
CA THR A 162 12.42 5.40 10.47
C THR A 162 11.07 5.02 9.83
N PRO A 163 11.03 3.97 8.98
CA PRO A 163 9.77 3.46 8.44
C PRO A 163 8.82 3.00 9.56
N PHE A 164 7.52 2.98 9.30
CA PHE A 164 6.57 2.37 10.23
C PHE A 164 6.85 0.87 10.35
N PRO A 165 6.70 0.29 11.55
CA PRO A 165 6.92 -1.14 11.75
C PRO A 165 5.85 -1.94 11.02
N PHE A 166 6.28 -2.96 10.29
CA PHE A 166 5.39 -3.95 9.68
C PHE A 166 5.51 -5.24 10.48
N ASP A 167 4.38 -5.90 10.71
CA ASP A 167 4.35 -7.20 11.36
C ASP A 167 5.05 -8.23 10.45
N ALA A 168 5.59 -9.28 11.06
CA ALA A 168 6.33 -10.31 10.33
C ALA A 168 5.44 -11.11 9.37
N GLU A 169 4.17 -11.28 9.72
CA GLU A 169 3.17 -12.06 8.97
C GLU A 169 1.82 -11.34 8.99
N THR A 170 0.94 -11.70 8.06
CA THR A 170 -0.45 -11.21 8.09
C THR A 170 -1.26 -11.93 9.16
N ASP A 171 -2.19 -11.21 9.78
CA ASP A 171 -3.19 -11.74 10.69
C ASP A 171 -4.34 -12.47 9.98
N MET A 172 -4.37 -12.43 8.65
CA MET A 172 -5.43 -13.02 7.82
C MET A 172 -4.86 -13.85 6.67
N PRO A 173 -4.12 -14.94 6.96
CA PRO A 173 -3.53 -15.77 5.92
C PRO A 173 -4.61 -16.48 5.07
N VAL A 174 -4.23 -16.88 3.86
CA VAL A 174 -5.08 -17.66 2.93
C VAL A 174 -5.09 -19.17 3.22
N ASP A 175 -4.53 -19.56 4.36
CA ASP A 175 -4.16 -20.93 4.68
C ASP A 175 -5.33 -21.79 5.13
#